data_AF-A0A9P6IDA1-F1
#
_entry.id   AF-A0A9P6IDA1-F1
#
_cell.length_a   1.000
_cell.length_b   1.000
_cell.length_c   1.000
_cell.angle_alpha   90.00
_cell.angle_beta   90.00
_cell.angle_gamma   90.00
#
_symmetry.space_group_name_H-M   'P 1'
#
loop_
_entity.id
_entity.type
_entity.pdbx_description
1 polymer ?
#
loop_
_entity_poly.entity_id
_entity_poly.type
_entity_poly.pdbx_seq_one_letter_code
_entity_poly.pdbx_strand_id
1 'polypeptide(L)'
;MKFSALVAVLSSSLVALSTAAPTPGAETTPVETYSHIFKRRECPASVPWIDRGSCNGTSCKWGAGNYPCGTGSCVGTGGGDGSCCYFKDGGNDAYCPNGGW
;
A
#
# COMPACT_ATOMS: atom_id res chain seq x y z
N MET A 1 -16.07 -24.57 56.23
CA MET A 1 -15.86 -23.62 55.12
C MET A 1 -16.74 -22.40 55.39
N LYS A 2 -16.15 -21.27 55.75
CA LYS A 2 -16.85 -20.00 55.98
C LYS A 2 -15.99 -18.91 55.33
N PHE A 3 -16.52 -18.30 54.29
CA PHE A 3 -15.86 -17.28 53.49
C PHE A 3 -16.00 -15.93 54.19
N SER A 4 -14.86 -15.35 54.58
CA SER A 4 -14.80 -13.98 55.08
C SER A 4 -14.76 -13.01 53.91
N ALA A 5 -15.72 -12.08 53.91
CA ALA A 5 -15.82 -10.94 53.03
C ALA A 5 -14.65 -9.96 53.21
N LEU A 6 -14.32 -9.22 52.15
CA LEU A 6 -13.98 -7.80 52.15
C LEU A 6 -13.29 -7.45 50.83
N VAL A 7 -13.98 -6.77 49.91
CA VAL A 7 -13.37 -5.70 49.10
C VAL A 7 -14.46 -4.67 48.83
N ALA A 8 -14.51 -3.63 49.66
CA ALA A 8 -15.12 -2.36 49.31
C ALA A 8 -14.01 -1.50 48.70
N VAL A 9 -14.14 -1.14 47.42
CA VAL A 9 -13.39 -0.01 46.85
C VAL A 9 -14.37 0.87 46.09
N LEU A 10 -14.83 1.91 46.79
CA LEU A 10 -15.36 3.13 46.21
C LEU A 10 -14.20 3.87 45.56
N SER A 11 -14.31 4.26 44.28
CA SER A 11 -13.51 5.33 43.70
C SER A 11 -14.22 5.93 42.49
N SER A 12 -14.58 7.20 42.67
CA SER A 12 -15.43 8.02 41.81
C SER A 12 -14.66 8.67 40.66
N SER A 13 -15.38 8.85 39.54
CA SER A 13 -15.38 10.01 38.63
C SER A 13 -14.08 10.45 37.93
N LEU A 14 -14.15 10.58 36.61
CA LEU A 14 -13.83 11.84 35.90
C LEU A 14 -14.35 11.79 34.45
N VAL A 15 -15.29 12.67 34.16
CA VAL A 15 -15.83 12.96 32.82
C VAL A 15 -14.79 13.79 32.08
N ALA A 16 -14.23 13.27 30.99
CA ALA A 16 -13.40 14.05 30.09
C ALA A 16 -14.29 14.79 29.08
N LEU A 17 -14.59 16.07 29.34
CA LEU A 17 -15.11 16.99 28.34
C LEU A 17 -14.01 17.22 27.28
N SER A 18 -14.17 16.63 26.10
CA SER A 18 -13.32 16.94 24.94
C SER A 18 -13.81 18.23 24.30
N THR A 19 -13.17 19.34 24.63
CA THR A 19 -13.31 20.59 23.87
C THR A 19 -12.65 20.42 22.51
N ALA A 20 -13.44 20.23 21.45
CA ALA A 20 -12.96 20.31 20.08
C ALA A 20 -12.57 21.78 19.81
N ALA A 21 -11.27 22.05 19.73
CA ALA A 21 -10.77 23.32 19.22
C ALA A 21 -11.03 23.38 17.70
N PRO A 22 -11.56 24.49 17.17
CA PRO A 22 -11.62 24.67 15.72
C PRO A 22 -10.19 24.83 15.20
N THR A 23 -9.70 23.83 14.47
CA THR A 23 -8.42 23.94 13.76
C THR A 23 -8.64 24.87 12.56
N PRO A 24 -7.87 25.96 12.43
CA PRO A 24 -7.94 26.87 11.29
C PRO A 24 -7.70 26.12 9.99
N GLY A 25 -8.37 26.58 8.93
CA GLY A 25 -8.45 25.96 7.61
C GLY A 25 -7.16 25.27 7.18
N ALA A 26 -7.25 23.95 7.00
CA ALA A 26 -6.35 23.23 6.13
C ALA A 26 -6.68 23.70 4.70
N GLU A 27 -5.95 24.73 4.32
CA GLU A 27 -5.75 25.21 2.96
C GLU A 27 -5.73 24.02 1.99
N THR A 28 -6.60 24.10 0.99
CA THR A 28 -6.62 23.25 -0.20
C THR A 28 -5.24 23.26 -0.85
N THR A 29 -4.39 22.30 -0.49
CA THR A 29 -3.25 21.93 -1.31
C THR A 29 -3.77 20.95 -2.36
N PRO A 30 -3.80 21.31 -3.66
CA PRO A 30 -4.05 20.33 -4.69
C PRO A 30 -2.95 19.27 -4.59
N VAL A 31 -3.36 18.03 -4.34
CA VAL A 31 -2.54 16.82 -4.46
C VAL A 31 -2.30 16.59 -5.94
N GLU A 32 -1.54 17.47 -6.57
CA GLU A 32 -1.14 17.39 -7.96
C GLU A 32 0.28 17.91 -8.03
N THR A 33 1.22 17.11 -8.55
CA THR A 33 2.65 17.45 -8.71
C THR A 33 3.63 16.91 -7.66
N TYR A 34 3.55 15.61 -7.34
CA TYR A 34 4.75 14.82 -6.95
C TYR A 34 4.90 13.52 -7.74
N SER A 35 3.96 13.21 -8.65
CA SER A 35 3.97 12.02 -9.51
C SER A 35 4.97 12.07 -10.67
N HIS A 36 5.62 13.22 -10.91
CA HIS A 36 6.59 13.38 -12.01
C HIS A 36 8.05 13.11 -11.62
N ILE A 37 8.38 12.96 -10.33
CA ILE A 37 9.78 12.83 -9.89
C ILE A 37 10.30 11.39 -10.05
N PHE A 38 9.41 10.39 -10.04
CA PHE A 38 9.74 9.01 -10.41
C PHE A 38 8.77 8.56 -11.49
N LYS A 39 9.19 8.69 -12.75
CA LYS A 39 8.44 8.16 -13.88
C LYS A 39 8.33 6.65 -13.68
N ARG A 40 7.12 6.17 -13.36
CA ARG A 40 6.84 4.73 -13.25
C ARG A 40 7.17 4.07 -14.57
N ARG A 41 7.84 2.92 -14.52
CA ARG A 41 8.17 2.20 -15.74
C ARG A 41 6.89 1.64 -16.35
N GLU A 42 6.68 1.94 -17.62
CA GLU A 42 5.59 1.41 -18.43
C GLU A 42 5.94 0.00 -18.91
N CYS A 43 4.92 -0.81 -19.24
CA CYS A 43 5.19 -2.14 -19.80
C CYS A 43 5.71 -2.00 -21.23
N PRO A 44 6.58 -2.92 -21.68
CA PRO A 44 6.99 -2.99 -23.08
C PRO A 44 5.77 -3.08 -24.00
N ALA A 45 5.84 -2.42 -25.16
CA ALA A 45 4.74 -2.43 -26.14
C ALA A 45 4.41 -3.84 -26.65
N SER A 46 5.38 -4.76 -26.61
CA SER A 46 5.22 -6.16 -27.02
C SER A 46 4.38 -6.99 -26.06
N VAL A 47 4.15 -6.53 -24.82
CA VAL A 47 3.36 -7.27 -23.83
C VAL A 47 1.88 -6.95 -24.04
N PRO A 48 1.03 -7.94 -24.32
CA PRO A 48 -0.41 -7.71 -24.49
C PRO A 48 -1.03 -7.25 -23.17
N TRP A 49 -2.10 -6.45 -23.25
CA TRP A 49 -2.72 -5.83 -22.08
C TRP A 49 -3.23 -6.86 -21.05
N ILE A 50 -3.61 -8.06 -21.50
CA ILE A 50 -4.14 -9.14 -20.65
C ILE A 50 -3.10 -9.63 -19.65
N ASP A 51 -1.81 -9.58 -20.01
CA ASP A 51 -0.72 -10.06 -19.15
C ASP A 51 -0.09 -8.93 -18.33
N ARG A 52 -0.58 -7.69 -18.50
CA ARG A 52 -0.10 -6.54 -17.73
C ARG A 52 -0.76 -6.54 -16.36
N GLY A 53 0.08 -6.51 -15.34
CA GLY A 53 -0.27 -6.23 -13.97
C GLY A 53 0.21 -4.85 -13.53
N SER A 54 0.17 -4.62 -12.23
CA SER A 54 0.69 -3.42 -11.60
C SER A 54 1.36 -3.80 -10.30
N CYS A 55 2.53 -3.23 -10.03
CA CYS A 55 3.22 -3.43 -8.76
C CYS A 55 2.30 -3.08 -7.58
N ASN A 56 2.30 -3.92 -6.55
CA ASN A 56 1.68 -3.66 -5.27
C ASN A 56 2.65 -4.05 -4.14
N GLY A 57 3.23 -3.06 -3.47
CA GLY A 57 4.38 -3.25 -2.57
C GLY A 57 5.58 -3.85 -3.30
N THR A 58 6.00 -5.04 -2.89
CA THR A 58 7.13 -5.79 -3.49
C THR A 58 6.70 -6.79 -4.56
N SER A 59 5.40 -6.91 -4.81
CA SER A 59 4.80 -7.95 -5.67
C SER A 59 4.15 -7.36 -6.92
N CYS A 60 3.90 -8.18 -7.93
CA CYS A 60 3.10 -7.83 -9.09
C CYS A 60 1.63 -8.22 -8.85
N LYS A 61 0.73 -7.25 -8.86
CA LYS A 61 -0.71 -7.50 -8.79
C LYS A 61 -1.26 -7.75 -10.19
N TRP A 62 -1.93 -8.88 -10.36
CA TRP A 62 -2.63 -9.22 -11.60
C TRP A 62 -3.97 -9.86 -11.28
N GLY A 63 -5.03 -9.35 -11.92
CA GLY A 63 -6.40 -9.65 -11.52
C GLY A 63 -6.63 -9.37 -10.03
N ALA A 64 -7.03 -10.40 -9.28
CA ALA A 64 -7.27 -10.34 -7.84
C ALA A 64 -6.10 -10.86 -6.99
N GLY A 65 -5.00 -11.29 -7.60
CA GLY A 65 -3.85 -11.91 -6.93
C GLY A 65 -2.62 -10.99 -6.87
N ASN A 66 -1.81 -11.17 -5.83
CA ASN A 66 -0.46 -10.61 -5.73
C ASN A 66 0.56 -11.74 -5.91
N TYR A 67 1.43 -11.58 -6.90
CA TYR A 67 2.42 -12.59 -7.28
C TYR A 67 3.82 -12.04 -7.03
N PRO A 68 4.72 -12.82 -6.41
CA PRO A 68 6.09 -12.38 -6.21
C PRO A 68 6.79 -12.14 -7.55
N CYS A 69 7.66 -11.14 -7.60
CA CYS A 69 8.51 -10.91 -8.77
C CYS A 69 9.48 -12.06 -8.95
N GLY A 70 9.39 -12.77 -10.08
CA GLY A 70 10.36 -13.79 -10.48
C GLY A 70 11.56 -13.18 -11.20
N THR A 71 11.35 -12.06 -11.91
CA THR A 71 12.41 -11.28 -12.55
C THR A 71 12.25 -9.80 -12.23
N GLY A 72 13.34 -9.16 -11.81
CA GLY A 72 13.35 -7.75 -11.43
C GLY A 72 12.72 -7.48 -10.07
N SER A 73 12.33 -6.22 -9.84
CA SER A 73 11.75 -5.79 -8.57
C SER A 73 10.75 -4.66 -8.77
N CYS A 74 9.69 -4.68 -7.97
CA CYS A 74 8.75 -3.58 -7.82
C CYS A 74 9.28 -2.47 -6.90
N VAL A 75 10.43 -2.66 -6.25
CA VAL A 75 11.06 -1.65 -5.39
C VAL A 75 12.30 -1.07 -6.08
N GLY A 76 12.51 0.23 -5.94
CA GLY A 76 13.64 0.96 -6.51
C GLY A 76 13.24 1.93 -7.62
N THR A 77 14.21 2.55 -8.26
CA THR A 77 14.00 3.60 -9.27
C THR A 77 13.20 3.10 -10.47
N GLY A 78 12.05 3.71 -10.75
CA GLY A 78 11.13 3.30 -11.83
C GLY A 78 10.19 2.15 -11.44
N GLY A 79 10.35 1.60 -10.23
CA GLY A 79 9.34 0.78 -9.56
C GLY A 79 8.43 1.61 -8.66
N GLY A 80 7.76 0.93 -7.75
CA GLY A 80 6.75 1.46 -6.83
C GLY A 80 5.35 0.97 -7.20
N ASP A 81 4.43 1.03 -6.24
CA ASP A 81 3.02 0.70 -6.45
C ASP A 81 2.48 1.33 -7.73
N GLY A 82 1.75 0.56 -8.54
CA GLY A 82 1.19 0.97 -9.82
C GLY A 82 2.20 1.15 -10.96
N SER A 83 3.47 0.78 -10.78
CA SER A 83 4.40 0.60 -11.90
C SER A 83 4.04 -0.66 -12.67
N CYS A 84 4.34 -0.70 -13.96
CA CYS A 84 3.92 -1.83 -14.79
C CYS A 84 4.77 -3.07 -14.48
N CYS A 85 4.09 -4.18 -14.27
CA CYS A 85 4.68 -5.51 -14.21
C CYS A 85 3.87 -6.41 -15.16
N TYR A 86 4.41 -7.55 -15.57
CA TYR A 86 3.69 -8.43 -16.50
C TYR A 86 4.08 -9.90 -16.36
N PHE A 87 3.26 -10.78 -16.91
CA PHE A 87 3.58 -12.18 -17.09
C PHE A 87 3.98 -12.41 -18.54
N LYS A 88 5.02 -13.23 -18.77
CA LYS A 88 5.33 -13.65 -20.15
C LYS A 88 4.33 -14.73 -20.54
N ASP A 89 3.87 -14.72 -21.79
CA ASP A 89 2.96 -15.74 -22.32
C ASP A 89 3.38 -17.16 -21.90
N GLY A 90 2.51 -17.85 -21.15
CA GLY A 90 2.74 -19.23 -20.68
C GLY A 90 3.73 -19.37 -19.52
N GLY A 91 4.23 -18.28 -18.94
CA GLY A 91 5.09 -18.28 -17.76
C GLY A 91 4.30 -18.21 -16.44
N ASN A 92 4.90 -18.73 -15.37
CA ASN A 92 4.38 -18.58 -13.99
C ASN A 92 5.07 -17.44 -13.22
N ASP A 93 6.01 -16.75 -13.85
CA ASP A 93 6.86 -15.76 -13.22
C ASP A 93 6.43 -14.34 -13.60
N ALA A 94 6.25 -13.49 -12.58
CA ALA A 94 6.00 -12.07 -12.78
C ALA A 94 7.31 -11.32 -13.07
N TYR A 95 7.29 -10.54 -14.14
CA TYR A 95 8.34 -9.60 -14.53
C TYR A 95 8.00 -8.21 -13.96
N CYS A 96 8.80 -7.76 -12.99
CA CYS A 96 8.72 -6.45 -12.35
C CYS A 96 9.80 -5.45 -12.81
N PRO A 97 9.49 -4.13 -12.88
CA PRO A 97 10.17 -3.11 -13.70
C PRO A 97 11.70 -3.06 -13.58
N ASN A 98 12.29 -3.40 -12.44
CA ASN A 98 13.75 -3.42 -12.28
C ASN A 98 14.43 -4.72 -12.79
N GLY A 99 13.86 -5.38 -13.80
CA GLY A 99 14.40 -6.60 -14.42
C GLY A 99 15.05 -6.42 -15.79
N GLY A 100 15.12 -5.18 -16.31
CA GLY A 100 15.94 -4.86 -17.49
C GLY A 100 15.21 -4.72 -18.83
N TRP A 101 14.02 -4.10 -18.86
CA TRP A 101 13.31 -3.73 -20.11
C TRP A 101 13.03 -2.23 -20.22
#